data_AF-A0A962SFE9-F1
#
_entry.id   AF-A0A962SFE9-F1
#
_cell.length_a   1.000
_cell.length_b   1.000
_cell.length_c   1.000
_cell.angle_alpha   90.00
_cell.angle_beta   90.00
_cell.angle_gamma   90.00
#
_symmetry.space_group_name_H-M   'P 1'
#
loop_
_entity.id
_entity.type
_entity.pdbx_description
1 polymer ?
#
loop_
_entity_poly.entity_id
_entity_poly.type
_entity_poly.pdbx_seq_one_letter_code
_entity_poly.pdbx_strand_id
1 'polypeptide(L)'
;MDESEIKTILRELVNGRLTAQGKATDILDDNVSLVDIGVIDSFGFLELVAELEEKTGVFPDFEDADPDQFTSINGLAQVILETMKQA
;
A
#
# COMPACT_ATOMS: atom_id res chain seq x y z
N MET A 1 -2.32 15.36 -4.97
CA MET A 1 -2.76 14.14 -4.30
C MET A 1 -2.59 14.34 -2.81
N ASP A 2 -3.60 14.06 -2.01
CA ASP A 2 -3.49 14.10 -0.54
C ASP A 2 -3.46 12.69 0.08
N GLU A 3 -3.23 12.62 1.39
CA GLU A 3 -3.17 11.35 2.13
C GLU A 3 -4.45 10.53 1.99
N SER A 4 -5.62 11.19 1.93
CA SER A 4 -6.91 10.50 1.87
C SER A 4 -7.12 9.85 0.51
N GLU A 5 -6.71 10.52 -0.57
CA GLU A 5 -6.71 9.95 -1.92
C GLU A 5 -5.80 8.72 -2.02
N ILE A 6 -4.57 8.80 -1.51
CA ILE A 6 -3.61 7.69 -1.54
C ILE A 6 -4.16 6.47 -0.78
N LYS A 7 -4.70 6.68 0.42
CA LYS A 7 -5.31 5.61 1.21
C LYS A 7 -6.52 5.00 0.51
N THR A 8 -7.30 5.80 -0.22
CA THR A 8 -8.44 5.30 -1.00
C THR A 8 -7.97 4.36 -2.10
N ILE A 9 -6.95 4.75 -2.86
CA ILE A 9 -6.36 3.91 -3.92
C ILE A 9 -5.79 2.61 -3.34
N LEU A 10 -5.02 2.70 -2.25
CA LEU A 10 -4.47 1.53 -1.57
C LEU A 10 -5.56 0.58 -1.09
N ARG A 11 -6.64 1.10 -0.48
CA ARG A 11 -7.78 0.28 -0.07
C ARG A 11 -8.47 -0.39 -1.25
N GLU A 12 -8.66 0.30 -2.37
CA GLU A 12 -9.24 -0.30 -3.57
C GLU A 12 -8.39 -1.45 -4.10
N LEU A 13 -7.07 -1.27 -4.18
CA LEU A 13 -6.13 -2.30 -4.61
C LEU A 13 -6.15 -3.52 -3.67
N VAL A 14 -6.08 -3.28 -2.36
CA VAL A 14 -6.07 -4.34 -1.35
C VAL A 14 -7.42 -5.08 -1.30
N ASN A 15 -8.54 -4.36 -1.37
CA ASN A 15 -9.88 -4.97 -1.40
C ASN A 15 -10.09 -5.81 -2.66
N GLY A 16 -9.54 -5.39 -3.80
CA GLY A 16 -9.54 -6.20 -5.02
C GLY A 16 -8.86 -7.55 -4.82
N ARG A 17 -7.69 -7.55 -4.16
CA ARG A 17 -6.93 -8.77 -3.84
C ARG A 17 -7.66 -9.66 -2.82
N LEU A 18 -8.22 -9.08 -1.77
CA LEU A 18 -9.03 -9.80 -0.78
C LEU A 18 -10.24 -10.49 -1.41
N THR A 19 -10.95 -9.78 -2.27
CA THR A 19 -12.13 -10.30 -2.98
C THR A 19 -11.72 -11.46 -3.89
N ALA A 20 -10.60 -11.34 -4.61
CA ALA A 20 -10.05 -12.41 -5.43
C ALA A 20 -9.65 -13.65 -4.61
N GLN A 21 -9.22 -13.46 -3.36
CA GLN A 21 -8.93 -14.53 -2.41
C GLN A 21 -10.17 -15.07 -1.66
N GLY A 22 -11.36 -14.53 -1.90
CA GLY A 22 -12.59 -14.89 -1.19
C GLY A 22 -12.61 -14.50 0.29
N LYS A 23 -11.77 -13.53 0.69
CA LYS A 23 -11.70 -13.00 2.07
C LYS A 23 -12.63 -11.80 2.23
N ALA A 24 -13.17 -11.63 3.43
CA ALA A 24 -14.00 -10.47 3.77
C ALA A 24 -13.16 -9.18 3.84
N THR A 25 -13.68 -8.10 3.26
CA THR A 25 -13.03 -6.78 3.16
C THR A 25 -13.32 -5.85 4.33
N ASP A 26 -14.23 -6.24 5.23
CA ASP A 26 -14.85 -5.30 6.19
C ASP A 26 -13.99 -4.94 7.43
N ILE A 27 -12.74 -5.42 7.52
CA ILE A 27 -11.92 -5.20 8.72
C ILE A 27 -10.44 -5.02 8.37
N LEU A 28 -10.13 -4.18 7.37
CA LEU A 28 -8.74 -3.82 7.12
C LEU A 28 -8.39 -2.56 7.93
N ASP A 29 -7.63 -2.74 9.00
CA ASP A 29 -7.03 -1.64 9.78
C ASP A 29 -5.82 -1.08 9.03
N ASP A 30 -5.74 0.24 8.90
CA ASP A 30 -4.68 0.92 8.14
C ASP A 30 -3.28 0.74 8.73
N ASN A 31 -3.18 0.37 10.01
CA ASN A 31 -1.91 0.19 10.73
C ASN A 31 -1.42 -1.25 10.69
N VAL A 32 -2.24 -2.19 10.23
CA VAL A 32 -1.88 -3.60 10.20
C VAL A 32 -1.00 -3.87 8.98
N SER A 33 0.09 -4.61 9.20
CA SER A 33 0.96 -5.10 8.11
C SER A 33 0.17 -6.07 7.25
N LEU A 34 -0.01 -5.69 5.98
CA LEU A 34 -0.73 -6.44 4.96
C LEU A 34 -0.05 -7.78 4.65
N VAL A 35 1.27 -7.84 4.89
CA VAL A 35 2.09 -9.04 4.77
C VAL A 35 1.84 -9.98 5.96
N ASP A 36 1.79 -9.44 7.18
CA ASP A 36 1.60 -10.25 8.40
C ASP A 36 0.23 -10.91 8.46
N ILE A 37 -0.82 -10.20 8.02
CA ILE A 37 -2.17 -10.79 7.92
C ILE A 37 -2.35 -11.70 6.71
N GLY A 38 -1.29 -11.90 5.91
CA GLY A 38 -1.30 -12.76 4.73
C GLY A 38 -2.30 -12.31 3.67
N VAL A 39 -2.57 -11.00 3.59
CA VAL A 39 -3.36 -10.42 2.50
C VAL A 39 -2.50 -10.32 1.25
N ILE A 40 -1.22 -10.00 1.46
CA ILE A 40 -0.20 -9.93 0.42
C ILE A 40 1.00 -10.76 0.88
N ASP A 41 1.72 -11.38 -0.04
CA ASP A 41 3.03 -11.96 0.24
C ASP A 41 4.15 -10.98 -0.14
N SER A 42 5.41 -11.37 0.05
CA SER A 42 6.56 -10.51 -0.28
C SER A 42 6.62 -10.12 -1.76
N PHE A 43 6.07 -10.92 -2.68
CA PHE A 43 6.07 -10.62 -4.11
C PHE A 43 4.88 -9.75 -4.51
N GLY A 44 3.69 -10.06 -3.99
CA GLY A 44 2.49 -9.27 -4.19
C GLY A 44 2.63 -7.86 -3.61
N PHE A 45 3.52 -7.65 -2.63
CA PHE A 45 3.88 -6.31 -2.18
C PHE A 45 4.52 -5.49 -3.31
N LEU A 46 5.48 -6.06 -4.04
CA LEU A 46 6.11 -5.39 -5.18
C LEU A 46 5.11 -5.12 -6.30
N GLU A 47 4.16 -6.04 -6.54
CA GLU A 47 3.07 -5.83 -7.49
C GLU A 47 2.15 -4.68 -7.05
N LEU A 48 1.81 -4.62 -5.75
CA LEU A 48 0.99 -3.53 -5.21
C LEU A 48 1.66 -2.18 -5.40
N VAL A 49 2.97 -2.10 -5.14
CA VAL A 49 3.77 -0.90 -5.37
C VAL A 49 3.76 -0.53 -6.85
N ALA A 50 4.00 -1.48 -7.75
CA ALA A 50 3.99 -1.22 -9.19
C ALA A 50 2.62 -0.75 -9.70
N GLU A 51 1.52 -1.34 -9.22
CA GLU A 51 0.15 -0.92 -9.56
C GLU A 51 -0.14 0.50 -9.05
N LEU A 52 0.39 0.84 -7.88
CA LEU A 52 0.26 2.15 -7.29
C LEU A 52 1.06 3.20 -8.08
N GLU A 53 2.28 2.87 -8.50
CA GLU A 53 3.09 3.69 -9.41
C GLU A 53 2.35 3.95 -10.72
N GLU A 54 1.75 2.92 -11.32
CA GLU A 54 0.97 3.06 -12.56
C GLU A 54 -0.25 3.96 -12.37
N LYS A 55 -0.96 3.83 -11.25
CA LYS A 55 -2.17 4.61 -10.95
C LYS A 55 -1.89 6.06 -10.58
N THR A 56 -0.79 6.31 -9.88
CA THR A 56 -0.50 7.62 -9.29
C THR A 56 0.56 8.40 -10.04
N GLY A 57 1.42 7.72 -10.81
CA GLY A 57 2.62 8.28 -11.42
C GLY A 57 3.73 8.62 -10.42
N VAL A 58 3.58 8.25 -9.14
CA VAL A 58 4.58 8.47 -8.10
C VAL A 58 5.38 7.19 -7.92
N PHE A 59 6.71 7.30 -7.97
CA PHE A 59 7.67 6.21 -7.77
C PHE A 59 8.21 6.31 -6.34
N PRO A 60 7.64 5.57 -5.38
CA PRO A 60 8.04 5.71 -3.99
C PRO A 60 9.46 5.17 -3.81
N ASP A 61 10.28 5.92 -3.08
CA ASP A 61 11.62 5.48 -2.72
C ASP A 61 11.58 4.71 -1.39
N PHE A 62 12.01 3.45 -1.45
CA PHE A 62 12.07 2.55 -0.31
C PHE A 62 13.52 2.29 0.16
N GLU A 63 14.53 2.92 -0.45
CA GLU A 63 15.94 2.60 -0.21
C GLU A 63 16.34 2.76 1.27
N ASP A 64 15.78 3.78 1.94
CA ASP A 64 16.00 4.05 3.37
C ASP A 64 14.85 3.60 4.28
N ALA A 65 13.79 3.01 3.71
CA ALA A 65 12.60 2.65 4.47
C ALA A 65 12.73 1.22 5.04
N ASP A 66 12.35 1.04 6.30
CA ASP A 66 12.26 -0.29 6.89
C ASP A 66 11.01 -1.02 6.33
N PRO A 67 11.12 -2.26 5.84
CA PRO A 67 9.97 -3.07 5.40
C PRO A 67 8.80 -3.07 6.37
N ASP A 68 9.07 -3.11 7.68
CA ASP A 68 8.02 -3.11 8.69
C ASP A 68 7.27 -1.77 8.74
N GLN A 69 7.89 -0.67 8.28
CA GLN A 69 7.28 0.66 8.24
C GLN A 69 6.42 0.91 7.01
N PHE A 70 6.58 0.14 5.93
CA PHE A 70 5.83 0.34 4.68
C PHE A 70 4.94 -0.84 4.28
N THR A 71 4.78 -1.84 5.12
CA THR A 71 3.89 -3.00 4.86
C THR A 71 2.42 -2.75 5.23
N SER A 72 2.09 -1.60 5.83
CA SER A 72 0.72 -1.19 6.16
C SER A 72 0.19 -0.12 5.20
N ILE A 73 -1.13 0.11 5.17
CA ILE A 73 -1.72 1.18 4.35
C ILE A 73 -1.18 2.55 4.78
N ASN A 74 -1.10 2.81 6.09
CA ASN A 74 -0.53 4.05 6.59
C ASN A 74 0.95 4.18 6.23
N GLY A 75 1.70 3.09 6.31
CA GLY A 75 3.10 3.02 5.92
C GLY A 75 3.33 3.39 4.46
N LEU A 76 2.63 2.72 3.53
CA LEU A 76 2.68 3.04 2.11
C LEU A 76 2.27 4.48 1.83
N ALA A 77 1.16 4.93 2.43
CA ALA A 77 0.69 6.30 2.25
C ALA A 77 1.74 7.33 2.69
N GLN A 78 2.43 7.10 3.81
CA GLN A 78 3.52 7.94 4.28
C GLN A 78 4.68 7.99 3.29
N VAL A 79 5.17 6.83 2.80
CA VAL A 79 6.30 6.80 1.85
C VAL A 79 5.98 7.61 0.58
N ILE A 80 4.75 7.48 0.07
CA ILE A 80 4.31 8.21 -1.14
C ILE A 80 4.23 9.71 -0.87
N LEU A 81 3.66 10.11 0.28
CA LEU A 81 3.59 11.51 0.67
C LEU A 81 4.98 12.13 0.83
N GLU A 82 5.92 11.41 1.44
CA GLU A 82 7.30 11.86 1.57
C GLU A 82 7.98 11.99 0.20
N THR A 83 7.80 11.01 -0.68
CA THR A 83 8.29 11.06 -2.06
C THR A 83 7.78 12.30 -2.80
N MET A 84 6.48 12.60 -2.65
CA MET A 84 5.87 13.78 -3.27
C MET A 84 6.36 15.11 -2.69
N LYS A 85 6.80 15.14 -1.43
CA LYS A 85 7.38 16.35 -0.81
C LYS A 85 8.81 16.63 -1.26
N GLN A 86 9.52 15.58 -1.69
CA GLN A 86 10.91 15.67 -2.15
C GLN A 86 11.04 15.94 -3.66
N ALA A 87 9.94 15.81 -4.41
CA ALA A 87 9.82 16.13 -5.84
C ALA A 87 9.46 17.60 -6.10
#